data_AF-A0A8T3MNZ4-F1
#
_entry.id   AF-A0A8T3MNZ4-F1
#
_cell.length_a   1.000
_cell.length_b   1.000
_cell.length_c   1.000
_cell.angle_alpha   90.00
_cell.angle_beta   90.00
_cell.angle_gamma   90.00
#
_symmetry.space_group_name_H-M   'P 1'
#
loop_
_entity.id
_entity.type
_entity.pdbx_description
1 polymer ?
#
loop_
_entity_poly.entity_id
_entity_poly.type
_entity_poly.pdbx_seq_one_letter_code
_entity_poly.pdbx_strand_id
1 'polypeptide(L)' 'MPFNLGGGELVFVLVIVLIVFGAGKLPDVLGQLGRGVKTFRDESSNDEKSASTSVTTPTDQPKH' A
#
# COMPACT_ATOMS: atom_id res chain seq x y z
N MET A 1 -0.64 16.98 33.15
CA MET A 1 -1.38 15.98 32.35
C MET A 1 -0.33 15.09 31.70
N PRO A 2 -0.08 13.85 32.18
CA PRO A 2 0.98 13.01 31.65
C PRO A 2 0.54 12.38 30.33
N PHE A 3 1.49 12.22 29.40
CA PHE A 3 1.34 11.63 28.06
C PHE A 3 0.65 12.52 27.03
N ASN A 4 1.34 13.60 26.66
CA ASN A 4 1.20 14.10 25.29
C ASN A 4 1.69 12.98 24.37
N LEU A 5 0.76 12.25 23.73
CA LEU A 5 1.02 11.31 22.63
C LEU A 5 1.69 12.07 21.46
N GLY A 6 2.93 12.48 21.68
CA GLY A 6 3.74 13.25 20.78
C GLY A 6 4.65 12.35 19.97
N GLY A 7 5.33 12.93 18.97
CA GLY A 7 6.18 12.18 18.05
C GLY A 7 7.24 11.30 18.73
N GLY A 8 7.74 11.69 19.91
CA GLY A 8 8.72 10.89 20.65
C GLY A 8 8.21 9.53 21.13
N GLU A 9 6.98 9.46 21.63
CA GLU A 9 6.39 8.20 22.13
C GLU A 9 6.04 7.26 20.96
N LEU A 10 5.55 7.81 19.85
CA LEU A 10 5.28 7.05 18.64
C LEU A 10 6.57 6.45 18.04
N VAL A 11 7.68 7.21 18.05
CA VAL A 11 9.00 6.71 17.64
C VAL A 11 9.47 5.58 18.56
N PHE A 12 9.28 5.69 19.88
CA PHE A 12 9.67 4.64 20.82
C PHE A 12 8.92 3.32 20.57
N VAL A 13 7.61 3.39 20.35
CA VAL A 13 6.80 2.21 19.99
C VAL A 13 7.25 1.64 18.64
N LEU A 14 7.50 2.49 17.65
CA LEU A 14 7.99 2.07 16.34
C LEU A 14 9.31 1.29 16.45
N VAL A 15 10.25 1.75 17.30
CA VAL A 15 11.51 1.04 17.53
C VAL A 15 11.28 -0.37 18.10
N ILE A 16 10.37 -0.54 19.06
CA ILE A 16 10.04 -1.86 19.61
C ILE A 16 9.48 -2.78 18.52
N VAL A 17 8.56 -2.27 17.69
CA VAL A 17 8.00 -3.01 16.56
C VAL A 17 9.10 -3.40 15.57
N LEU A 18 10.05 -2.50 15.27
CA LEU A 18 11.17 -2.79 14.39
C LEU A 18 12.14 -3.84 14.97
N ILE A 19 12.28 -3.96 16.29
CA ILE A 19 13.07 -5.02 16.90
C ILE A 19 12.38 -6.38 16.76
N VAL A 20 11.05 -6.43 16.97
CA VAL A 20 10.27 -7.68 16.88
C VAL A 20 10.15 -8.16 15.44
N PHE A 21 9.79 -7.26 14.51
CA PHE A 21 9.54 -7.60 13.12
C PHE A 21 10.78 -7.47 12.21
N GLY A 22 11.74 -6.62 12.57
CA GLY A 22 12.89 -6.26 11.74
C GLY A 22 12.61 -5.09 10.79
N ALA A 23 13.62 -4.23 10.57
CA ALA A 23 13.50 -3.04 9.71
C ALA A 23 13.22 -3.35 8.23
N GLY A 24 13.61 -4.53 7.74
CA GLY A 24 13.34 -4.94 6.36
C GLY A 24 11.93 -5.51 6.14
N LYS A 25 11.27 -6.02 7.19
CA LYS A 25 9.95 -6.65 7.05
C LYS A 25 8.84 -5.61 6.97
N LEU A 26 8.91 -4.56 7.79
CA LEU A 26 7.90 -3.49 7.81
C LEU A 26 7.60 -2.91 6.41
N PRO A 27 8.58 -2.44 5.61
CA PRO A 27 8.31 -1.91 4.26
C PRO A 27 7.76 -2.95 3.28
N ASP A 28 8.12 -4.22 3.43
CA ASP A 28 7.58 -5.32 2.61
C ASP A 28 6.09 -5.54 2.92
N VAL A 29 5.70 -5.63 4.21
CA VAL A 29 4.28 -5.78 4.59
C VAL A 29 3.46 -4.57 4.18
N LEU A 30 3.98 -3.35 4.39
CA LEU A 30 3.30 -2.12 3.98
C LEU A 30 3.18 -2.03 2.45
N GLY A 31 4.19 -2.47 1.70
CA GLY A 31 4.15 -2.51 0.24
C GLY A 31 3.13 -3.50 -0.31
N GLN A 32 3.01 -4.68 0.31
CA GLN A 32 2.00 -5.68 -0.04
C GLN A 32 0.58 -5.21 0.30
N LEU A 33 0.38 -4.65 1.51
CA LEU A 33 -0.89 -4.07 1.92
C LEU A 33 -1.28 -2.87 1.06
N GLY A 34 -0.33 -1.98 0.76
CA GLY A 34 -0.55 -0.79 -0.05
C GLY A 34 -0.99 -1.11 -1.47
N ARG A 35 -0.46 -2.19 -2.07
CA ARG A 35 -0.94 -2.71 -3.36
C ARG A 35 -2.39 -3.20 -3.26
N GLY A 36 -2.74 -3.96 -2.23
CA GLY A 36 -4.12 -4.42 -2.01
C GLY A 36 -5.11 -3.27 -1.81
N VAL A 37 -4.74 -2.28 -0.99
CA VAL A 37 -5.55 -1.07 -0.77
C VAL A 37 -5.70 -0.25 -2.06
N LYS A 38 -4.63 -0.16 -2.87
CA LYS A 38 -4.68 0.52 -4.16
C LYS A 38 -5.65 -0.19 -5.11
N THR A 39 -5.55 -1.51 -5.28
CA THR A 39 -6.48 -2.27 -6.12
C THR A 39 -7.92 -2.17 -5.63
N PHE A 40 -8.15 -2.28 -4.31
CA PHE A 40 -9.48 -2.12 -3.72
C PHE A 40 -10.07 -0.74 -4.01
N ARG A 41 -9.25 0.32 -3.91
CA ARG A 41 -9.68 1.68 -4.21
C ARG A 41 -9.90 1.90 -5.70
N ASP A 42 -9.04 1.35 -6.55
CA ASP A 42 -9.15 1.44 -8.00
C ASP A 42 -10.43 0.75 -8.49
N GLU A 43 -10.78 -0.44 -7.96
CA GLU A 43 -12.03 -1.15 -8.26
C GLU A 43 -13.27 -0.43 -7.70
N SER A 44 -13.22 -0.01 -6.43
CA SER A 44 -14.33 0.74 -5.80
C SER A 44 -14.61 2.07 -6.52
N SER A 45 -13.58 2.68 -7.11
CA SER A 45 -13.71 3.91 -7.91
C SER A 45 -14.13 3.64 -9.37
N ASN A 46 -13.95 2.41 -9.87
CA ASN A 46 -14.36 1.99 -11.21
C ASN A 46 -15.85 1.64 -11.27
N ASP A 47 -16.43 1.14 -10.17
CA ASP A 47 -17.87 0.92 -10.05
C ASP A 47 -18.67 2.24 -10.13
N GLU A 48 -18.08 3.37 -9.74
CA GLU A 48 -18.66 4.71 -9.95
C GLU A 48 -18.39 5.28 -11.36
N LYS A 49 -17.45 4.70 -12.11
CA LYS A 49 -16.99 5.17 -13.43
C LYS A 49 -17.15 4.12 -14.53
N SER A 50 -18.24 3.36 -14.50
CA SER A 50 -18.69 2.57 -15.66
C SER A 50 -19.34 3.48 -16.73
N ALA A 51 -18.56 4.39 -17.28
CA ALA A 51 -18.78 5.04 -18.57
C ALA A 51 -17.49 5.77 -19.00
N SER A 52 -16.50 5.04 -19.53
CA SER A 52 -15.71 5.43 -20.71
C SER A 52 -14.44 4.56 -20.83
N THR A 53 -14.48 3.70 -21.84
CA THR A 53 -13.42 3.48 -22.84
C THR A 53 -12.09 2.87 -22.41
N SER A 54 -11.97 1.58 -22.79
CA SER A 54 -10.83 0.89 -23.44
C SER A 54 -9.48 1.62 -23.63
N VAL A 55 -8.42 0.79 -23.62
CA VAL A 55 -7.02 0.95 -24.10
C VAL A 55 -6.01 1.04 -22.95
N THR A 56 -5.33 -0.05 -22.59
CA THR A 56 -4.04 -0.37 -23.25
C THR A 56 -3.80 -1.87 -23.43
N THR A 57 -3.71 -2.26 -24.70
CA THR A 57 -3.11 -3.51 -25.20
C THR A 57 -1.60 -3.50 -24.95
N PRO A 58 -1.00 -4.56 -24.39
CA PRO A 58 0.34 -4.99 -24.77
C PRO A 58 0.19 -6.01 -25.90
N THR A 59 0.57 -5.60 -27.11
CA THR A 59 0.86 -6.51 -28.22
C THR A 59 2.05 -7.38 -27.79
N ASP A 60 1.81 -8.65 -27.47
CA ASP A 60 2.82 -9.70 -27.56
C ASP A 60 2.32 -10.77 -28.53
N GLN A 61 2.48 -10.46 -29.81
CA GLN A 61 2.50 -11.44 -30.89
C GLN A 61 3.55 -10.98 -31.90
N PRO A 62 4.78 -11.53 -31.88
CA PRO A 62 5.63 -11.61 -33.05
C PRO A 62 5.46 -12.98 -33.70
N LYS A 63 5.09 -12.96 -34.99
CA LYS A 63 4.92 -14.09 -35.91
C LYS A 63 6.20 -14.95 -36.02
N HIS A 64 6.09 -16.27 -35.93
CA HIS A 64 6.27 -17.22 -37.05
C HIS A 64 5.81 -18.64 -36.68
#